data_AF-A0A923UJM9-F1
#
_entry.id   AF-A0A923UJM9-F1
#
_cell.length_a   1.000
_cell.length_b   1.000
_cell.length_c   1.000
_cell.angle_alpha   90.00
_cell.angle_beta   90.00
_cell.angle_gamma   90.00
#
_symmetry.space_group_name_H-M   'P 1'
#
loop_
_entity.id
_entity.type
_entity.pdbx_description
1 polymer ?
#
loop_
_entity_poly.entity_id
_entity_poly.type
_entity_poly.pdbx_seq_one_letter_code
_entity_poly.pdbx_strand_id
1 'polypeptide(L)'
;LNDFEDEQIANFKNTFLSTTAMLLKHSRDEKEKLLAIETFLIEKLKMLESSHENDFISAIFYYLHSTSNLTPNEIVIIFAKVSTIVTNIAMTATEQLREETTLNVIKNLIKKEVDAIFIADVVSLPLKKVEEIIKRLKNSSN
;
A
#
# COMPACT_ATOMS: atom_id res chain seq x y z
N LEU A 1 -15.48 18.65 0.01
CA LEU A 1 -15.84 17.21 -0.06
C LEU A 1 -17.04 16.91 0.81
N ASN A 2 -17.11 17.43 2.04
CA ASN A 2 -18.26 17.22 2.92
C ASN A 2 -19.58 17.77 2.35
N ASP A 3 -19.52 18.76 1.45
CA ASP A 3 -20.71 19.31 0.78
C ASP A 3 -21.15 18.52 -0.46
N PHE A 4 -20.41 17.48 -0.86
CA PHE A 4 -20.77 16.61 -1.98
C PHE A 4 -21.23 15.26 -1.45
N GLU A 5 -22.39 14.80 -1.91
CA GLU A 5 -22.88 13.45 -1.65
C GLU A 5 -22.04 12.40 -2.39
N ASP A 6 -22.00 11.16 -1.88
CA ASP A 6 -21.20 10.08 -2.47
C ASP A 6 -21.61 9.79 -3.91
N GLU A 7 -22.91 9.84 -4.20
CA GLU A 7 -23.45 9.69 -5.56
C GLU A 7 -22.95 10.80 -6.50
N GLN A 8 -22.82 12.03 -6.01
CA GLN A 8 -22.30 13.14 -6.82
C GLN A 8 -20.82 12.94 -7.16
N ILE A 9 -20.03 12.47 -6.19
CA ILE A 9 -18.61 12.14 -6.38
C ILE A 9 -18.46 10.97 -7.35
N ALA A 10 -19.29 9.93 -7.21
CA ALA A 10 -19.21 8.74 -8.03
C ALA A 10 -19.42 9.02 -9.54
N ASN A 11 -20.24 10.04 -9.82
CA ASN A 11 -20.60 10.51 -11.15
C ASN A 11 -19.59 11.50 -11.78
N PHE A 12 -18.47 11.81 -11.13
CA PHE A 12 -17.43 12.60 -11.80
C PHE A 12 -16.91 11.86 -13.03
N LYS A 13 -16.87 12.55 -14.17
CA LYS A 13 -16.45 11.98 -15.48
C LYS A 13 -15.03 11.42 -15.46
N ASN A 14 -14.15 11.99 -14.62
CA ASN A 14 -12.77 11.56 -14.51
C ASN A 14 -12.65 10.49 -13.42
N THR A 15 -12.19 9.30 -13.79
CA THR A 15 -12.02 8.14 -12.89
C THR A 15 -11.05 8.44 -11.75
N PHE A 16 -9.93 9.14 -12.03
CA PHE A 16 -9.00 9.56 -10.99
C PHE A 16 -9.67 10.50 -9.99
N LEU A 17 -10.37 11.52 -10.47
CA LEU A 17 -11.00 12.52 -9.61
C LEU A 17 -12.10 11.89 -8.75
N SER A 18 -12.98 11.06 -9.34
CA SER A 18 -14.01 10.35 -8.57
C SER A 18 -13.40 9.46 -7.49
N THR A 19 -12.38 8.67 -7.86
CA THR A 19 -11.73 7.72 -6.95
C THR A 19 -11.00 8.45 -5.81
N THR A 20 -10.18 9.45 -6.14
CA THR A 20 -9.45 10.23 -5.14
C THR A 20 -10.37 11.01 -4.22
N ALA A 21 -11.43 11.64 -4.75
CA ALA A 21 -12.40 12.38 -3.95
C ALA A 21 -13.16 11.46 -2.96
N MET A 22 -13.57 10.27 -3.41
CA MET A 22 -14.22 9.28 -2.55
C MET A 22 -13.28 8.82 -1.44
N LEU A 23 -12.06 8.42 -1.81
CA LEU A 23 -11.04 7.99 -0.85
C LEU A 23 -10.71 9.09 0.17
N LEU A 24 -10.57 10.34 -0.26
CA LEU A 24 -10.30 11.47 0.63
C LEU A 24 -11.47 11.76 1.57
N LYS A 25 -12.71 11.67 1.08
CA LYS A 25 -13.91 11.88 1.89
C LYS A 25 -14.00 10.84 3.02
N HIS A 26 -13.61 9.60 2.74
CA HIS A 26 -13.63 8.50 3.70
C HIS A 26 -12.27 8.19 4.34
N SER A 27 -11.30 9.09 4.20
CA SER A 27 -9.89 8.85 4.60
C SER A 27 -9.64 8.76 6.10
N ARG A 28 -10.55 9.33 6.90
CA ARG A 28 -10.43 9.41 8.37
C ARG A 28 -11.37 8.46 9.08
N ASP A 29 -12.03 7.62 8.30
CA ASP A 29 -13.13 6.83 8.75
C ASP A 29 -12.67 5.43 9.21
N GLU A 30 -13.38 4.88 10.19
CA GLU A 30 -13.16 3.50 10.63
C GLU A 30 -13.48 2.50 9.51
N LYS A 31 -12.88 1.31 9.60
CA LYS A 31 -12.97 0.19 8.65
C LYS A 31 -14.36 0.00 8.00
N GLU A 32 -15.43 0.19 8.76
CA GLU A 32 -16.81 0.03 8.29
C GLU A 32 -17.21 0.97 7.14
N LYS A 33 -16.73 2.21 7.13
CA LYS A 33 -17.07 3.16 6.06
C LYS A 33 -16.25 2.92 4.79
N LEU A 34 -15.08 2.31 4.90
CA LEU A 34 -14.38 1.83 3.71
C LEU A 34 -15.13 0.66 3.07
N LEU A 35 -15.69 -0.25 3.88
CA LEU A 35 -16.57 -1.31 3.38
C LEU A 35 -17.82 -0.72 2.71
N ALA A 36 -18.32 0.43 3.18
CA ALA A 36 -19.44 1.12 2.55
C ALA A 36 -19.15 1.60 1.11
N ILE A 37 -17.88 1.89 0.79
CA ILE A 37 -17.45 2.28 -0.57
C ILE A 37 -16.78 1.15 -1.35
N GLU A 38 -16.80 -0.08 -0.85
CA GLU A 38 -16.08 -1.21 -1.47
C GLU A 38 -16.54 -1.45 -2.91
N THR A 39 -17.85 -1.49 -3.15
CA THR A 39 -18.42 -1.68 -4.49
C THR A 39 -17.93 -0.60 -5.45
N PHE A 40 -17.93 0.66 -4.99
CA PHE A 40 -17.42 1.78 -5.77
C PHE A 40 -15.93 1.59 -6.12
N LEU A 41 -15.11 1.20 -5.15
CA LEU A 41 -13.68 0.96 -5.39
C LEU A 41 -13.46 -0.17 -6.40
N ILE A 42 -14.19 -1.27 -6.29
CA ILE A 42 -14.11 -2.39 -7.24
C ILE A 42 -14.45 -1.91 -8.65
N GLU A 43 -15.52 -1.15 -8.82
CA GLU A 43 -15.92 -0.62 -10.13
C GLU A 43 -14.85 0.29 -10.73
N LYS A 44 -14.32 1.23 -9.94
CA LYS A 44 -13.27 2.13 -10.43
C LYS A 44 -11.99 1.38 -10.76
N LEU A 45 -11.57 0.41 -9.95
CA LEU A 45 -10.38 -0.42 -10.24
C LEU A 45 -10.53 -1.21 -11.54
N LYS A 46 -11.72 -1.72 -11.88
CA LYS A 46 -11.97 -2.36 -13.20
C LYS A 46 -11.79 -1.38 -14.36
N MET A 47 -12.25 -0.13 -14.19
CA MET A 47 -12.06 0.90 -15.21
C MET A 47 -10.59 1.26 -15.40
N LEU A 48 -9.85 1.40 -14.29
CA LEU A 48 -8.42 1.71 -14.28
C LEU A 48 -7.56 0.58 -14.87
N GLU A 49 -7.93 -0.67 -14.61
CA GLU A 49 -7.30 -1.83 -15.25
C GLU A 49 -7.49 -1.81 -16.76
N SER A 50 -8.71 -1.52 -17.22
CA SER A 50 -9.02 -1.42 -18.66
C SER A 50 -8.22 -0.32 -19.36
N SER A 51 -7.91 0.77 -18.66
CA SER A 51 -7.02 1.84 -19.11
C SER A 51 -5.53 1.57 -18.84
N HIS A 52 -5.18 0.43 -18.25
CA HIS A 52 -3.81 0.01 -17.92
C HIS A 52 -3.07 0.97 -16.96
N GLU A 53 -3.80 1.57 -16.01
CA GLU A 53 -3.28 2.57 -15.07
C GLU A 53 -2.67 1.93 -13.81
N ASN A 54 -1.73 1.01 -13.99
CA ASN A 54 -1.14 0.17 -12.95
C ASN A 54 -0.53 0.96 -11.77
N ASP A 55 0.13 2.08 -12.06
CA ASP A 55 0.74 2.93 -11.03
C ASP A 55 -0.33 3.56 -10.14
N PHE A 56 -1.48 3.92 -10.70
CA PHE A 56 -2.58 4.49 -9.93
C PHE A 56 -3.29 3.43 -9.10
N ILE A 57 -3.47 2.22 -9.64
CA ILE A 57 -3.97 1.06 -8.87
C ILE A 57 -3.06 0.79 -7.66
N SER A 58 -1.74 0.85 -7.86
CA SER A 58 -0.76 0.73 -6.77
C SER A 58 -0.89 1.88 -5.77
N ALA A 59 -1.09 3.11 -6.24
CA ALA A 59 -1.27 4.28 -5.37
C ALA A 59 -2.52 4.14 -4.48
N ILE A 60 -3.62 3.59 -5.01
CA ILE A 60 -4.83 3.29 -4.22
C ILE A 60 -4.50 2.31 -3.11
N PHE A 61 -3.73 1.26 -3.38
CA PHE A 61 -3.31 0.30 -2.36
C PHE A 61 -2.55 0.99 -1.21
N TYR A 62 -1.52 1.78 -1.54
CA TYR A 62 -0.73 2.50 -0.54
C TYR A 62 -1.56 3.50 0.26
N TYR A 63 -2.50 4.17 -0.41
CA TYR A 63 -3.42 5.09 0.22
C TYR A 63 -4.31 4.39 1.24
N LEU A 64 -4.94 3.27 0.86
CA LEU A 64 -5.77 2.48 1.76
C LEU A 64 -4.96 1.99 2.97
N HIS A 65 -3.77 1.45 2.74
CA HIS A 65 -2.90 0.97 3.83
C HIS A 65 -2.54 2.09 4.82
N SER A 66 -2.27 3.30 4.32
CA SER A 66 -1.87 4.43 5.15
C SER A 66 -3.02 5.15 5.88
N THR A 67 -4.26 4.99 5.42
CA THR A 67 -5.39 5.80 5.91
C THR A 67 -6.53 5.00 6.55
N SER A 68 -6.73 3.73 6.19
CA SER A 68 -7.97 3.00 6.52
C SER A 68 -7.85 1.98 7.66
N ASN A 69 -6.73 1.96 8.41
CA ASN A 69 -6.39 0.92 9.39
C ASN A 69 -6.45 -0.53 8.85
N LEU A 70 -6.62 -0.71 7.53
CA LEU A 70 -6.62 -2.01 6.90
C LEU A 70 -5.22 -2.59 6.84
N THR A 71 -5.13 -3.88 7.11
CA THR A 71 -3.92 -4.64 6.85
C THR A 71 -3.70 -4.81 5.34
N PRO A 72 -2.43 -4.98 4.88
CA PRO A 72 -2.14 -5.30 3.48
C PRO A 72 -2.98 -6.47 2.93
N ASN A 73 -3.18 -7.51 3.73
CA ASN A 73 -3.98 -8.69 3.33
C ASN A 73 -5.46 -8.36 3.09
N GLU A 74 -6.05 -7.50 3.93
CA GLU A 74 -7.45 -7.09 3.74
C GLU A 74 -7.63 -6.28 2.46
N ILE A 75 -6.65 -5.44 2.11
CA ILE A 75 -6.67 -4.69 0.85
C ILE A 75 -6.50 -5.63 -0.34
N VAL A 76 -5.61 -6.64 -0.26
CA VAL A 76 -5.47 -7.67 -1.30
C VAL A 76 -6.78 -8.41 -1.52
N ILE A 77 -7.56 -8.71 -0.47
CA ILE A 77 -8.87 -9.37 -0.61
C ILE A 77 -9.86 -8.48 -1.38
N ILE A 78 -9.86 -7.16 -1.17
CA ILE A 78 -10.68 -6.23 -1.96
C ILE A 78 -10.24 -6.24 -3.43
N PHE A 79 -8.93 -6.17 -3.68
CA PHE A 79 -8.36 -6.16 -5.04
C PHE A 79 -8.60 -7.49 -5.77
N ALA A 80 -8.68 -8.61 -5.04
CA ALA A 80 -9.01 -9.92 -5.58
C ALA A 80 -10.44 -10.02 -6.14
N LYS A 81 -11.35 -9.14 -5.71
CA LYS A 81 -12.71 -9.06 -6.28
C LYS A 81 -12.75 -8.32 -7.62
N VAL A 82 -11.65 -7.68 -8.02
CA VAL A 82 -11.52 -6.95 -9.29
C VAL A 82 -11.07 -7.89 -10.39
N SER A 83 -9.83 -8.35 -10.33
CA SER A 83 -9.21 -9.25 -11.30
C SER A 83 -7.90 -9.84 -10.77
N THR A 84 -7.38 -10.86 -11.45
CA THR A 84 -6.05 -11.43 -11.14
C THR A 84 -4.92 -10.43 -11.36
N ILE A 85 -5.02 -9.56 -12.38
CA ILE A 85 -3.96 -8.56 -12.66
C ILE A 85 -3.90 -7.55 -11.51
N VAL A 86 -5.05 -7.02 -11.09
CA VAL A 86 -5.15 -6.07 -9.98
C VAL A 86 -4.70 -6.72 -8.67
N THR A 87 -4.99 -8.00 -8.46
CA THR A 87 -4.47 -8.78 -7.33
C THR A 87 -2.95 -8.84 -7.33
N ASN A 88 -2.33 -9.15 -8.48
CA ASN A 88 -0.87 -9.23 -8.60
C ASN A 88 -0.20 -7.89 -8.31
N ILE A 89 -0.83 -6.78 -8.73
CA ILE A 89 -0.37 -5.42 -8.40
C ILE A 89 -0.39 -5.21 -6.88
N ALA A 90 -1.49 -5.56 -6.20
CA ALA A 90 -1.59 -5.44 -4.74
C ALA A 90 -0.58 -6.32 -3.99
N MET A 91 -0.33 -7.54 -4.48
CA MET A 91 0.70 -8.43 -3.91
C MET A 91 2.10 -7.83 -4.06
N THR A 92 2.41 -7.27 -5.23
CA THR A 92 3.68 -6.57 -5.47
C THR A 92 3.85 -5.40 -4.51
N ALA A 93 2.80 -4.59 -4.31
CA ALA A 93 2.82 -3.49 -3.36
C ALA A 93 3.01 -3.96 -1.91
N THR A 94 2.40 -5.10 -1.54
CA THR A 94 2.61 -5.73 -0.23
C THR A 94 4.06 -6.16 0.00
N GLU A 95 4.69 -6.74 -1.02
CA GLU A 95 6.09 -7.14 -0.96
C GLU A 95 7.02 -5.93 -0.80
N GLN A 96 6.75 -4.85 -1.53
CA GLN A 96 7.48 -3.58 -1.43
C GLN A 96 7.36 -2.99 -0.01
N LEU A 97 6.16 -2.91 0.56
CA LEU A 97 5.96 -2.45 1.94
C LEU A 97 6.75 -3.27 2.96
N ARG A 98 6.77 -4.59 2.80
CA ARG A 98 7.51 -5.49 3.69
C ARG A 98 9.01 -5.26 3.58
N GLU A 99 9.52 -5.10 2.36
CA GLU A 99 10.93 -4.82 2.12
C GLU A 99 11.33 -3.48 2.75
N GLU A 100 10.58 -2.41 2.51
CA GLU A 100 10.82 -1.09 3.10
C GLU A 100 10.79 -1.13 4.63
N THR A 101 9.82 -1.83 5.21
CA THR A 101 9.71 -2.00 6.67
C THR A 101 10.95 -2.72 7.22
N THR A 102 11.38 -3.79 6.55
CA THR A 102 12.58 -4.55 6.95
C THR A 102 13.83 -3.68 6.87
N LEU A 103 13.99 -2.91 5.79
CA LEU A 103 15.10 -1.98 5.61
C LEU A 103 15.12 -0.90 6.71
N ASN A 104 13.95 -0.35 7.06
CA ASN A 104 13.82 0.65 8.11
C ASN A 104 14.17 0.11 9.49
N VAL A 105 13.72 -1.13 9.81
CA VAL A 105 14.10 -1.81 11.05
C VAL A 105 15.62 -2.01 11.11
N ILE A 106 16.23 -2.54 10.05
CA ILE A 106 17.68 -2.73 9.97
C ILE A 106 18.41 -1.39 10.16
N LYS A 107 17.98 -0.32 9.47
CA LYS A 107 18.56 1.02 9.58
C LYS A 107 18.50 1.56 11.01
N ASN A 108 17.38 1.34 11.71
CA ASN A 108 17.21 1.80 13.09
C ASN A 108 18.06 0.99 14.09
N LEU A 109 18.24 -0.31 13.86
CA LEU A 109 19.11 -1.15 14.70
C LEU A 109 20.59 -0.81 14.51
N ILE A 110 21.02 -0.53 13.27
CA ILE A 110 22.39 -0.05 12.99
C ILE A 110 22.67 1.26 13.74
N LYS A 111 21.71 2.21 13.75
CA LYS A 111 21.85 3.48 14.50
C LYS A 111 21.98 3.29 16.01
N LYS A 112 21.53 2.15 16.53
CA LYS A 112 21.67 1.76 17.94
C LYS A 112 22.91 0.89 18.19
N GLU A 113 23.81 0.80 17.22
CA GLU A 113 25.06 0.03 17.30
C GLU A 113 24.86 -1.47 17.58
N VAL A 114 23.71 -2.00 17.17
CA VAL A 114 23.39 -3.42 17.29
C VAL A 114 24.18 -4.23 16.25
N ASP A 115 24.71 -5.38 16.65
CA ASP A 115 25.53 -6.22 15.77
C ASP A 115 24.68 -6.96 14.72
N ALA A 116 25.33 -7.37 13.62
CA ALA A 116 24.66 -7.98 12.47
C ALA A 116 24.03 -9.35 12.77
N ILE A 117 24.55 -10.10 13.75
CA ILE A 117 24.03 -11.42 14.14
C ILE A 117 22.69 -11.22 14.84
N PHE A 118 22.62 -10.29 15.79
CA PHE A 118 21.37 -9.94 16.45
C PHE A 118 20.34 -9.37 15.48
N ILE A 119 20.75 -8.50 14.55
CA ILE A 119 19.84 -7.98 13.51
C ILE A 119 19.26 -9.12 12.68
N ALA A 120 20.09 -10.07 12.24
CA ALA A 120 19.67 -11.23 11.44
C ALA A 120 18.61 -12.09 12.15
N ASP A 121 18.75 -12.26 13.47
CA ASP A 121 17.77 -12.94 14.30
C ASP A 121 16.43 -12.16 14.35
N VAL A 122 16.49 -10.85 14.68
CA VAL A 122 15.31 -9.98 14.80
C VAL A 122 14.48 -9.91 13.51
N VAL A 123 15.12 -9.78 12.36
CA VAL A 123 14.42 -9.71 11.07
C VAL A 123 14.23 -11.09 10.40
N SER A 124 14.68 -12.16 11.07
CA SER A 124 14.61 -13.54 10.56
C SER A 124 15.17 -13.69 9.14
N LEU A 125 16.30 -13.04 8.85
CA LEU A 125 17.00 -13.13 7.58
C LEU A 125 18.37 -13.80 7.76
N PRO A 126 18.90 -14.47 6.72
CA PRO A 126 20.28 -14.98 6.76
C PRO A 126 21.28 -13.85 7.04
N LEU A 127 22.27 -14.09 7.91
CA LEU A 127 23.30 -13.13 8.27
C LEU A 127 23.93 -12.46 7.03
N LYS A 128 24.31 -13.26 6.03
CA LYS A 128 24.86 -12.78 4.76
C LYS A 128 23.97 -11.75 4.06
N LYS A 129 22.65 -11.96 4.07
CA LYS A 129 21.69 -11.04 3.46
C LYS A 129 21.61 -9.72 4.25
N VAL A 130 21.66 -9.81 5.57
CA VAL A 130 21.73 -8.62 6.44
C VAL A 130 23.01 -7.83 6.21
N GLU A 131 24.16 -8.50 6.10
CA GLU A 131 25.45 -7.87 5.80
C GLU A 131 25.43 -7.15 4.43
N GLU A 132 24.84 -7.77 3.40
CA GLU A 132 24.64 -7.14 2.09
C GLU A 132 23.77 -5.88 2.18
N ILE A 133 22.67 -5.93 2.95
CA ILE A 133 21.79 -4.78 3.19
C ILE A 133 22.55 -3.66 3.93
N ILE A 134 23.27 -3.99 5.01
CA ILE A 134 24.09 -3.04 5.77
C ILE A 134 25.10 -2.35 4.85
N LYS A 135 25.79 -3.12 4.00
CA LYS A 135 26.77 -2.60 3.04
C LYS A 135 26.13 -1.63 2.05
N ARG A 136 24.95 -1.98 1.49
CA ARG A 136 24.20 -1.09 0.59
C ARG A 136 23.82 0.22 1.29
N LEU A 137 23.28 0.14 2.50
CA LEU A 137 22.86 1.32 3.28
C LEU A 137 24.02 2.27 3.62
N LYS A 138 25.20 1.73 3.93
CA LYS A 138 26.42 2.53 4.16
C LYS A 138 26.87 3.24 2.87
N ASN A 139 26.83 2.54 1.74
CA ASN A 139 27.22 3.10 0.44
C ASN A 139 26.25 4.15 -0.08
N SER A 140 24.96 4.07 0.25
CA SER A 140 23.96 5.09 -0.11
C SER A 140 23.96 6.33 0.80
N SER A 141 24.77 6.34 1.85
CA SER A 141 24.90 7.47 2.80
C SER A 141 26.18 8.29 2.61
N ASN A 142 27.00 7.95 1.60
CA ASN A 142 28.16 8.71 1.12
C ASN A 142 27.80 9.39 -0.21
#